data_AF-A0A7W4GAM8-F1
#
_entry.id   AF-A0A7W4GAM8-F1
#
_cell.length_a   1.000
_cell.length_b   1.000
_cell.length_c   1.000
_cell.angle_alpha   90.00
_cell.angle_beta   90.00
_cell.angle_gamma   90.00
#
_symmetry.space_group_name_H-M   'P 1'
#
loop_
_entity.id
_entity.type
_entity.pdbx_description
1 polymer ?
#
loop_
_entity_poly.entity_id
_entity_poly.type
_entity_poly.pdbx_seq_one_letter_code
_entity_poly.pdbx_strand_id
1 'polypeptide(L)'
;MQSATTNTEYTATPSSTNDQTSNSAHTDANKHQFVSLTKNEFSFLNKKRKSWKFANPKDLYTFRDQPVGFFNHLLHIVIFLACSFLFISIYYLPFDKEIINGVGSYNTITPLERFSRTLLVGLILFNLNSLRVNLKAYSIKRYWFAMAANSLFKVVILNIYYLLLISLSMAFLGASKGMDLFSALEIFEASADYEAFLIFDTFICVGIILYGFRFCSKELK
;
A
#
# COMPACT_ATOMS: atom_id res chain seq x y z
N MET A 1 5.56 -66.66 5.59
CA MET A 1 6.85 -67.02 4.95
C MET A 1 7.39 -65.78 4.26
N GLN A 2 8.48 -65.23 4.80
CA GLN A 2 9.22 -64.09 4.25
C GLN A 2 10.00 -64.56 3.02
N SER A 3 10.09 -63.72 1.98
CA SER A 3 11.14 -63.82 0.96
C SER A 3 11.87 -62.49 0.94
N ALA A 4 13.12 -62.57 1.41
CA ALA A 4 14.11 -61.51 1.34
C ALA A 4 14.86 -61.64 0.00
N THR A 5 15.22 -60.51 -0.59
CA THR A 5 16.39 -60.43 -1.49
C THR A 5 17.10 -59.11 -1.25
N THR A 6 18.39 -59.23 -0.96
CA THR A 6 19.35 -58.19 -0.61
C THR A 6 20.32 -58.01 -1.78
N ASN A 7 20.69 -56.75 -2.06
CA ASN A 7 21.97 -56.17 -2.55
C ASN A 7 22.95 -57.08 -3.36
N THR A 8 23.67 -56.62 -4.39
CA THR A 8 24.82 -55.70 -4.26
C THR A 8 25.37 -55.28 -5.64
N GLU A 9 25.73 -53.99 -5.71
CA GLU A 9 26.70 -53.23 -6.54
C GLU A 9 27.82 -53.98 -7.29
N TYR A 10 28.16 -53.55 -8.52
CA TYR A 10 29.54 -53.52 -9.07
C TYR A 10 29.64 -52.61 -10.32
N THR A 11 30.55 -51.64 -10.28
CA THR A 11 30.99 -50.75 -11.37
C THR A 11 32.30 -51.29 -11.97
N ALA A 12 32.46 -51.32 -13.29
CA ALA A 12 33.71 -51.02 -14.01
C ALA A 12 33.59 -51.21 -15.54
N THR A 13 33.98 -50.15 -16.27
CA THR A 13 34.18 -50.05 -17.74
C THR A 13 35.38 -50.89 -18.22
N PRO A 14 35.53 -51.11 -19.55
CA PRO A 14 36.71 -50.52 -20.20
C PRO A 14 36.51 -49.99 -21.65
N SER A 15 37.26 -48.92 -21.97
CA SER A 15 37.95 -48.49 -23.23
C SER A 15 37.35 -48.83 -24.62
N SER A 16 37.37 -47.97 -25.66
CA SER A 16 38.48 -47.16 -26.22
C SER A 16 38.01 -46.26 -27.41
N THR A 17 38.59 -45.05 -27.47
CA THR A 17 39.14 -44.25 -28.60
C THR A 17 38.45 -44.10 -29.98
N ASN A 18 38.10 -42.87 -30.40
CA ASN A 18 38.81 -42.09 -31.46
C ASN A 18 38.19 -40.70 -31.80
N ASP A 19 39.09 -39.71 -31.79
CA ASP A 19 39.29 -38.52 -32.64
C ASP A 19 38.23 -37.44 -32.95
N GLN A 20 38.57 -36.23 -32.44
CA GLN A 20 38.57 -34.89 -33.08
C GLN A 20 37.50 -34.55 -34.13
N THR A 21 36.74 -33.48 -33.89
CA THR A 21 36.94 -32.19 -34.59
C THR A 21 36.20 -31.07 -33.85
N SER A 22 36.96 -30.07 -33.44
CA SER A 22 36.50 -28.77 -32.96
C SER A 22 35.72 -28.02 -34.04
N ASN A 23 34.50 -27.58 -33.74
CA ASN A 23 33.98 -26.30 -34.23
C ASN A 23 32.90 -25.80 -33.27
N SER A 24 33.29 -24.82 -32.46
CA SER A 24 32.42 -24.01 -31.64
C SER A 24 31.60 -23.07 -32.52
N ALA A 25 30.28 -23.10 -32.38
CA ALA A 25 29.45 -21.94 -32.63
C ALA A 25 28.37 -21.89 -31.55
N HIS A 26 28.63 -20.99 -30.60
CA HIS A 26 27.77 -20.56 -29.50
C HIS A 26 26.28 -20.67 -29.78
N THR A 27 25.63 -21.64 -29.14
CA THR A 27 24.25 -21.43 -28.69
C THR A 27 24.37 -20.74 -27.34
N ASP A 28 24.20 -19.42 -27.30
CA ASP A 28 23.97 -18.68 -26.07
C ASP A 28 22.59 -19.06 -25.53
N ALA A 29 22.48 -20.30 -25.07
CA ALA A 29 21.49 -20.68 -24.10
C ALA A 29 21.90 -19.97 -22.81
N ASN A 30 21.38 -18.77 -22.62
CA ASN A 30 21.37 -18.06 -21.35
C ASN A 30 20.59 -18.94 -20.37
N LYS A 31 21.25 -19.99 -19.86
CA LYS A 31 20.78 -20.82 -18.76
C LYS A 31 20.67 -19.84 -17.61
N HIS A 32 19.46 -19.36 -17.35
CA HIS A 32 19.11 -18.79 -16.06
C HIS A 32 19.52 -19.82 -15.01
N GLN A 33 20.72 -19.65 -14.47
CA GLN A 33 21.26 -20.54 -13.45
C GLN A 33 20.43 -20.26 -12.21
N PHE A 34 19.48 -21.15 -11.92
CA PHE A 34 18.69 -21.07 -10.71
C PHE A 34 19.67 -21.13 -9.53
N VAL A 35 19.87 -20.00 -8.87
CA VAL A 35 20.67 -19.92 -7.65
C VAL A 35 19.98 -20.80 -6.61
N SER A 36 20.66 -21.85 -6.14
CA SER A 36 20.10 -22.71 -5.11
C SER A 36 20.04 -21.95 -3.80
N LEU A 37 18.83 -21.72 -3.30
CA LEU A 37 18.62 -21.10 -2.00
C LEU A 37 19.08 -22.03 -0.88
N THR A 38 19.76 -21.46 0.11
CA THR A 38 20.07 -22.15 1.36
C THR A 38 18.77 -22.52 2.08
N LYS A 39 18.75 -23.60 2.87
CA LYS A 39 17.56 -24.02 3.65
C LYS A 39 16.94 -22.87 4.47
N ASN A 40 17.79 -22.00 5.03
CA ASN A 40 17.37 -20.83 5.79
C ASN A 40 16.69 -19.76 4.93
N GLU A 41 17.23 -19.49 3.73
CA GLU A 41 16.65 -18.54 2.77
C GLU A 41 15.32 -19.05 2.23
N PHE A 42 15.24 -20.36 1.94
CA PHE A 42 14.00 -20.99 1.52
C PHE A 42 12.92 -20.89 2.60
N SER A 43 13.26 -21.18 3.86
CA SER A 43 12.36 -21.05 5.00
C SER A 43 11.87 -19.60 5.19
N PHE A 44 12.79 -18.64 5.11
CA PHE A 44 12.47 -17.21 5.19
C PHE A 44 11.52 -16.76 4.07
N LEU A 45 11.82 -17.12 2.81
CA LEU A 45 10.98 -16.80 1.67
C LEU A 45 9.60 -17.47 1.79
N ASN A 46 9.53 -18.72 2.23
CA ASN A 46 8.25 -19.40 2.40
C ASN A 46 7.39 -18.75 3.50
N LYS A 47 8.02 -18.32 4.61
CA LYS A 47 7.35 -17.55 5.67
C LYS A 47 6.84 -16.21 5.16
N LYS A 48 7.65 -15.47 4.40
CA LYS A 48 7.27 -14.18 3.79
C LYS A 48 6.19 -14.34 2.71
N ARG A 49 6.20 -15.43 1.95
CA ARG A 49 5.15 -15.74 0.98
C ARG A 49 3.81 -16.02 1.66
N LYS A 50 3.80 -16.72 2.79
CA LYS A 50 2.58 -17.01 3.55
C LYS A 50 2.10 -15.83 4.43
N SER A 51 2.91 -14.79 4.60
CA SER A 51 2.52 -13.65 5.43
C SER A 51 1.39 -12.85 4.80
N TRP A 52 0.51 -12.37 5.66
CA TRP A 52 -0.57 -11.47 5.28
C TRP A 52 0.06 -10.08 5.07
N LYS A 53 0.06 -9.61 3.82
CA LYS A 53 0.71 -8.35 3.43
C LYS A 53 -0.31 -7.21 3.52
N PHE A 54 -0.64 -6.79 4.74
CA PHE A 54 -1.53 -5.65 5.00
C PHE A 54 -0.76 -4.39 5.39
N ALA A 55 -1.32 -3.22 5.03
CA ALA A 55 -0.72 -1.90 5.20
C ALA A 55 0.72 -1.75 4.70
N ASN A 56 1.19 -2.65 3.83
CA ASN A 56 2.58 -2.69 3.40
C ASN A 56 2.69 -2.86 1.87
N PRO A 57 2.49 -1.76 1.12
CA PRO A 57 2.64 -1.78 -0.34
C PRO A 57 4.06 -2.13 -0.79
N LYS A 58 5.10 -1.93 0.05
CA LYS A 58 6.48 -2.32 -0.26
C LYS A 58 6.64 -3.83 -0.37
N ASP A 59 6.14 -4.57 0.63
CA ASP A 59 6.24 -6.02 0.65
C ASP A 59 5.41 -6.63 -0.48
N LEU A 60 4.26 -6.04 -0.82
CA LEU A 60 3.45 -6.49 -1.95
C LEU A 60 4.18 -6.27 -3.29
N TYR A 61 4.78 -5.11 -3.50
CA TYR A 61 5.60 -4.81 -4.68
C TYR A 61 6.80 -5.75 -4.81
N THR A 62 7.51 -6.00 -3.70
CA THR A 62 8.70 -6.87 -3.67
C THR A 62 8.36 -8.32 -4.05
N PHE A 63 7.16 -8.79 -3.73
CA PHE A 63 6.69 -10.16 -4.00
C PHE A 63 5.54 -10.18 -5.01
N ARG A 64 5.60 -9.33 -6.04
CA ARG A 64 4.56 -9.15 -7.06
C ARG A 64 4.24 -10.42 -7.87
N ASP A 65 5.24 -11.27 -8.10
CA ASP A 65 5.08 -12.51 -8.87
C ASP A 65 4.34 -13.61 -8.10
N GLN A 66 4.08 -13.37 -6.81
CA GLN A 66 3.33 -14.30 -6.00
C GLN A 66 1.82 -14.08 -6.18
N PRO A 67 1.05 -15.11 -6.58
CA PRO A 67 -0.39 -14.98 -6.71
C PRO A 67 -1.03 -14.68 -5.35
N VAL A 68 -1.91 -13.68 -5.34
CA VAL A 68 -2.76 -13.39 -4.18
C VAL A 68 -3.83 -14.48 -4.09
N GLY A 69 -3.84 -15.23 -2.98
CA GLY A 69 -4.86 -16.24 -2.70
C GLY A 69 -6.26 -15.64 -2.64
N PHE A 70 -7.29 -16.46 -2.91
CA PHE A 70 -8.68 -16.00 -3.01
C PHE A 70 -9.19 -15.30 -1.75
N PHE A 71 -8.98 -15.89 -0.57
CA PHE A 71 -9.35 -15.30 0.71
C PHE A 71 -8.65 -13.95 0.96
N ASN A 72 -7.35 -13.88 0.69
CA ASN A 72 -6.61 -12.62 0.81
C ASN A 72 -7.16 -11.58 -0.15
N HIS A 73 -7.49 -11.95 -1.38
CA HIS A 73 -8.07 -11.02 -2.35
C HIS A 73 -9.42 -10.45 -1.87
N LEU A 74 -10.31 -11.29 -1.34
CA LEU A 74 -11.58 -10.85 -0.75
C LEU A 74 -11.36 -9.87 0.41
N LEU A 75 -10.39 -10.17 1.28
CA LEU A 75 -10.07 -9.31 2.42
C LEU A 75 -9.52 -7.94 1.95
N HIS A 76 -8.68 -7.90 0.91
CA HIS A 76 -8.23 -6.62 0.32
C HIS A 76 -9.38 -5.83 -0.31
N ILE A 77 -10.38 -6.50 -0.91
CA ILE A 77 -11.59 -5.82 -1.40
C ILE A 77 -12.32 -5.16 -0.23
N VAL A 78 -12.56 -5.88 0.87
CA VAL A 78 -13.21 -5.33 2.07
C VAL A 78 -12.42 -4.15 2.64
N ILE A 79 -11.09 -4.26 2.76
CA ILE A 79 -10.24 -3.15 3.21
C ILE A 79 -10.36 -1.95 2.26
N PHE A 80 -10.32 -2.18 0.95
CA PHE A 80 -10.44 -1.13 -0.06
C PHE A 80 -11.78 -0.40 0.08
N LEU A 81 -12.88 -1.13 0.22
CA LEU A 81 -14.22 -0.57 0.44
C LEU A 81 -14.28 0.24 1.74
N ALA A 82 -13.78 -0.31 2.84
CA ALA A 82 -13.78 0.37 4.13
C ALA A 82 -12.94 1.66 4.11
N CYS A 83 -11.74 1.62 3.52
CA CYS A 83 -10.88 2.80 3.39
C CYS A 83 -11.50 3.85 2.45
N SER A 84 -12.11 3.40 1.34
CA SER A 84 -12.80 4.30 0.41
C SER A 84 -14.01 4.96 1.06
N PHE A 85 -14.81 4.20 1.82
CA PHE A 85 -15.94 4.72 2.56
C PHE A 85 -15.49 5.75 3.60
N LEU A 86 -14.47 5.44 4.41
CA LEU A 86 -13.90 6.42 5.36
C LEU A 86 -13.44 7.70 4.65
N PHE A 87 -12.78 7.57 3.51
CA PHE A 87 -12.30 8.73 2.75
C PHE A 87 -13.46 9.59 2.22
N ILE A 88 -14.50 8.97 1.66
CA ILE A 88 -15.70 9.67 1.20
C ILE A 88 -16.41 10.35 2.39
N SER A 89 -16.52 9.66 3.53
CA SER A 89 -17.15 10.20 4.73
C SER A 89 -16.42 11.41 5.30
N ILE A 90 -15.08 11.41 5.28
CA ILE A 90 -14.29 12.50 5.83
C ILE A 90 -14.21 13.69 4.85
N TYR A 91 -13.95 13.43 3.56
CA TYR A 91 -13.63 14.49 2.62
C TYR A 91 -14.81 14.97 1.76
N TYR A 92 -15.89 14.19 1.65
CA TYR A 92 -17.01 14.49 0.76
C TYR A 92 -18.36 14.68 1.48
N LEU A 93 -18.60 14.01 2.61
CA LEU A 93 -19.88 14.07 3.32
C LEU A 93 -20.10 15.24 4.30
N PRO A 94 -19.09 15.92 4.90
CA PRO A 94 -19.36 17.03 5.80
C PRO A 94 -19.70 18.28 4.98
N PHE A 95 -20.97 18.40 4.60
CA PHE A 95 -21.62 19.65 4.25
C PHE A 95 -22.53 20.01 5.41
N ASP A 96 -21.95 20.51 6.49
CA ASP A 96 -22.75 21.09 7.56
C ASP A 96 -23.44 22.34 6.99
N LYS A 97 -24.73 22.17 6.75
CA LYS A 97 -25.62 23.21 6.29
C LYS A 97 -26.17 23.89 7.52
N GLU A 98 -25.60 25.01 7.89
CA GLU A 98 -26.24 25.87 8.87
C GLU A 98 -27.47 26.51 8.21
N ILE A 99 -28.62 26.39 8.88
CA ILE A 99 -29.86 27.03 8.43
C ILE A 99 -30.00 28.33 9.19
N ILE A 100 -29.77 29.45 8.52
CA ILE A 100 -30.01 30.77 9.07
C ILE A 100 -31.45 31.15 8.74
N ASN A 101 -32.29 31.30 9.77
CA ASN A 101 -33.68 31.71 9.61
C ASN A 101 -33.77 33.04 8.82
N GLY A 102 -34.48 33.02 7.69
CA GLY A 102 -34.68 34.19 6.82
C GLY A 102 -33.63 34.39 5.70
N VAL A 103 -32.50 33.66 5.74
CA VAL A 103 -31.43 33.73 4.72
C VAL A 103 -31.30 32.42 3.94
N GLY A 104 -31.70 31.29 4.54
CA GLY A 104 -31.63 29.96 3.93
C GLY A 104 -30.43 29.15 4.42
N SER A 105 -30.11 28.07 3.71
CA SER A 105 -28.98 27.21 4.04
C SER A 105 -27.67 27.84 3.57
N TYR A 106 -26.75 28.06 4.50
CA TYR A 106 -25.39 28.52 4.24
C TYR A 106 -24.40 27.36 4.43
N ASN A 107 -23.38 27.32 3.57
CA ASN A 107 -22.29 26.36 3.69
C ASN A 107 -21.20 26.99 4.57
N THR A 108 -20.91 26.39 5.73
CA THR A 108 -19.87 26.87 6.64
C THR A 108 -18.45 26.64 6.10
N ILE A 109 -18.29 25.78 5.10
CA ILE A 109 -17.00 25.43 4.50
C ILE A 109 -16.39 26.61 3.71
N THR A 110 -15.12 26.93 4.00
CA THR A 110 -14.41 27.98 3.26
C THR A 110 -14.06 27.51 1.84
N PRO A 111 -13.92 28.42 0.85
CA PRO A 111 -13.48 28.05 -0.49
C PRO A 111 -12.13 27.32 -0.51
N LEU A 112 -11.21 27.69 0.39
CA LEU A 112 -9.91 27.04 0.53
C LEU A 112 -10.05 25.61 1.02
N GLU A 113 -10.88 25.39 2.04
CA GLU A 113 -11.16 24.06 2.57
C GLU A 113 -11.83 23.16 1.52
N ARG A 114 -12.75 23.70 0.72
CA ARG A 114 -13.32 22.96 -0.42
C ARG A 114 -12.25 22.59 -1.45
N PHE A 115 -11.35 23.51 -1.76
CA PHE A 115 -10.26 23.25 -2.70
C PHE A 115 -9.30 22.17 -2.16
N SER A 116 -8.89 22.25 -0.89
CA SER A 116 -7.99 21.26 -0.28
C SER A 116 -8.61 19.86 -0.28
N ARG A 117 -9.87 19.71 0.16
CA ARG A 117 -10.59 18.43 0.14
C ARG A 117 -10.67 17.87 -1.29
N THR A 118 -10.98 18.71 -2.28
CA THR A 118 -11.05 18.31 -3.69
C THR A 118 -9.69 17.87 -4.23
N LEU A 119 -8.62 18.60 -3.89
CA LEU A 119 -7.24 18.26 -4.26
C LEU A 119 -6.83 16.89 -3.70
N LEU A 120 -7.12 16.62 -2.43
CA LEU A 120 -6.78 15.36 -1.77
C LEU A 120 -7.51 14.17 -2.42
N VAL A 121 -8.81 14.31 -2.71
CA VAL A 121 -9.58 13.31 -3.46
C VAL A 121 -8.98 13.10 -4.86
N GLY A 122 -8.73 14.19 -5.59
CA GLY A 122 -8.13 14.16 -6.92
C GLY A 122 -6.77 13.43 -6.94
N LEU A 123 -5.95 13.66 -5.92
CA LEU A 123 -4.63 13.03 -5.79
C LEU A 123 -4.73 11.51 -5.59
N ILE A 124 -5.69 11.04 -4.79
CA ILE A 124 -5.92 9.59 -4.62
C ILE A 124 -6.39 8.95 -5.92
N LEU A 125 -7.38 9.57 -6.59
CA LEU A 125 -7.89 9.07 -7.87
C LEU A 125 -6.78 9.04 -8.94
N PHE A 126 -5.94 10.08 -8.99
CA PHE A 126 -4.78 10.13 -9.87
C PHE A 126 -3.81 8.96 -9.60
N ASN A 127 -3.48 8.69 -8.34
CA ASN A 127 -2.56 7.59 -7.99
C ASN A 127 -3.17 6.20 -8.28
N LEU A 128 -4.48 6.01 -8.08
CA LEU A 128 -5.19 4.78 -8.44
C LEU A 128 -5.22 4.57 -9.97
N ASN A 129 -5.40 5.65 -10.73
CA ASN A 129 -5.32 5.60 -12.19
C ASN A 129 -3.90 5.31 -12.66
N SER A 130 -2.89 5.94 -12.05
CA SER A 130 -1.46 5.67 -12.32
C SER A 130 -1.14 4.18 -12.09
N LEU A 131 -1.59 3.61 -10.97
CA LEU A 131 -1.48 2.18 -10.70
C LEU A 131 -2.08 1.33 -11.82
N ARG A 132 -3.29 1.67 -12.29
CA ARG A 132 -3.97 0.97 -13.38
C ARG A 132 -3.16 1.01 -14.69
N VAL A 133 -2.57 2.15 -15.02
CA VAL A 133 -1.77 2.33 -16.25
C VAL A 133 -0.45 1.55 -16.17
N ASN A 134 0.24 1.59 -15.02
CA ASN A 134 1.53 0.91 -14.83
C ASN A 134 1.39 -0.62 -14.77
N LEU A 135 0.19 -1.13 -14.51
CA LEU A 135 -0.10 -2.57 -14.46
C LEU A 135 -0.36 -3.22 -15.83
N LYS A 136 -0.27 -2.48 -16.94
CA LYS A 136 -0.47 -3.05 -18.29
C LYS A 136 0.46 -4.23 -18.61
N ALA A 137 1.63 -4.32 -17.97
CA ALA A 137 2.57 -5.44 -18.14
C ALA A 137 2.17 -6.72 -17.37
N TYR A 138 1.36 -6.61 -16.31
CA TYR A 138 0.91 -7.71 -15.47
C TYR A 138 -0.59 -7.54 -15.16
N SER A 139 -1.47 -8.09 -16.02
CA SER A 139 -2.93 -7.91 -15.93
C SER A 139 -3.59 -8.75 -14.81
N ILE A 140 -2.98 -8.85 -13.64
CA ILE A 140 -3.54 -9.57 -12.50
C ILE A 140 -4.42 -8.60 -11.71
N LYS A 141 -5.73 -8.58 -11.99
CA LYS A 141 -6.73 -7.78 -11.25
C LYS A 141 -6.59 -7.90 -9.72
N ARG A 142 -6.19 -9.09 -9.24
CA ARG A 142 -5.97 -9.36 -7.82
C ARG A 142 -4.82 -8.54 -7.23
N TYR A 143 -3.75 -8.34 -7.99
CA TYR A 143 -2.62 -7.51 -7.58
C TYR A 143 -3.02 -6.04 -7.53
N TRP A 144 -3.77 -5.54 -8.53
CA TRP A 144 -4.28 -4.17 -8.51
C TRP A 144 -5.06 -3.86 -7.23
N PHE A 145 -6.04 -4.71 -6.89
CA PHE A 145 -6.83 -4.53 -5.67
C PHE A 145 -5.98 -4.64 -4.40
N ALA A 146 -5.07 -5.61 -4.34
CA ALA A 146 -4.20 -5.75 -3.18
C ALA A 146 -3.30 -4.51 -2.99
N MET A 147 -2.80 -3.94 -4.07
CA MET A 147 -1.93 -2.77 -4.06
C MET A 147 -2.70 -1.49 -3.71
N ALA A 148 -3.87 -1.30 -4.32
CA ALA A 148 -4.77 -0.18 -4.01
C ALA A 148 -5.22 -0.21 -2.55
N ALA A 149 -5.67 -1.36 -2.05
CA ALA A 149 -6.10 -1.55 -0.67
C ALA A 149 -4.97 -1.28 0.33
N ASN A 150 -3.77 -1.83 0.08
CA ASN A 150 -2.61 -1.61 0.96
C ASN A 150 -2.18 -0.15 1.00
N SER A 151 -2.19 0.53 -0.15
CA SER A 151 -1.77 1.94 -0.25
C SER A 151 -2.78 2.84 0.46
N LEU A 152 -4.08 2.66 0.19
CA LEU A 152 -5.14 3.37 0.91
C LEU A 152 -5.11 3.10 2.41
N PHE A 153 -4.95 1.85 2.82
CA PHE A 153 -4.89 1.51 4.24
C PHE A 153 -3.66 2.13 4.91
N LYS A 154 -2.53 2.22 4.21
CA LYS A 154 -1.34 2.93 4.70
C LYS A 154 -1.61 4.43 4.86
N VAL A 155 -2.32 5.05 3.93
CA VAL A 155 -2.76 6.46 4.03
C VAL A 155 -3.65 6.66 5.24
N VAL A 156 -4.66 5.79 5.45
CA VAL A 156 -5.57 5.86 6.60
C VAL A 156 -4.79 5.75 7.91
N ILE A 157 -3.89 4.77 8.05
CA ILE A 157 -3.09 4.60 9.27
C ILE A 157 -2.23 5.84 9.56
N LEU A 158 -1.59 6.41 8.54
CA LEU A 158 -0.78 7.62 8.72
C LEU A 158 -1.61 8.84 9.09
N ASN A 159 -2.82 8.99 8.51
CA ASN A 159 -3.75 10.04 8.91
C ASN A 159 -4.25 9.84 10.34
N ILE A 160 -4.50 8.61 10.80
CA ILE A 160 -4.85 8.33 12.20
C ILE A 160 -3.74 8.77 13.15
N TYR A 161 -2.48 8.45 12.82
CA TYR A 161 -1.34 8.91 13.64
C TYR A 161 -1.21 10.44 13.65
N TYR A 162 -1.45 11.07 12.51
CA TYR A 162 -1.40 12.52 12.39
C TYR A 162 -2.54 13.19 13.17
N LEU A 163 -3.76 12.68 13.08
CA LEU A 163 -4.91 13.14 13.87
C LEU A 163 -4.64 12.99 15.37
N LEU A 164 -4.08 11.85 15.79
CA LEU A 164 -3.70 11.63 17.19
C LEU A 164 -2.67 12.66 17.65
N LEU A 165 -1.69 13.00 16.80
CA LEU A 165 -0.72 14.04 17.09
C LEU A 165 -1.41 15.41 17.27
N ILE A 166 -2.32 15.79 16.37
CA ILE A 166 -3.09 17.04 16.48
C ILE A 166 -3.90 17.04 17.78
N SER A 167 -4.66 15.97 18.06
CA SER A 167 -5.46 15.86 19.28
C SER A 167 -4.61 15.96 20.54
N LEU A 168 -3.41 15.36 20.55
CA LEU A 168 -2.50 15.44 21.68
C LEU A 168 -1.94 16.85 21.86
N SER A 169 -1.56 17.52 20.76
CA SER A 169 -1.11 18.92 20.78
C SER A 169 -2.21 19.86 21.29
N MET A 170 -3.45 19.67 20.84
CA MET A 170 -4.60 20.46 21.27
C MET A 170 -4.98 20.18 22.72
N ALA A 171 -4.91 18.93 23.18
CA ALA A 171 -5.13 18.57 24.58
C ALA A 171 -4.08 19.23 25.48
N PHE A 172 -2.81 19.27 25.06
CA PHE A 172 -1.75 19.93 25.80
C PHE A 172 -1.95 21.46 25.89
N LEU A 173 -2.27 22.10 24.75
CA LEU A 173 -2.58 23.53 24.70
C LEU A 173 -3.82 23.86 25.54
N GLY A 174 -4.88 23.06 25.45
CA GLY A 174 -6.08 23.18 26.26
C GLY A 174 -5.77 23.09 27.75
N ALA A 175 -5.07 22.03 28.18
CA ALA A 175 -4.70 21.83 29.58
C ALA A 175 -3.85 22.99 30.12
N SER A 176 -2.93 23.55 29.32
CA SER A 176 -2.12 24.72 29.72
C SER A 176 -2.95 25.98 29.99
N LYS A 177 -4.15 26.06 29.42
CA LYS A 177 -5.11 27.16 29.57
C LYS A 177 -6.30 26.79 30.46
N GLY A 178 -6.31 25.60 31.07
CA GLY A 178 -7.42 25.11 31.89
C GLY A 178 -8.69 24.74 31.10
N MET A 179 -8.56 24.44 29.80
CA MET A 179 -9.65 24.07 28.89
C MET A 179 -9.58 22.59 28.52
N ASP A 180 -10.72 21.98 28.19
CA ASP A 180 -10.75 20.63 27.63
C ASP A 180 -10.38 20.60 26.13
N LEU A 181 -10.20 19.39 25.59
CA LEU A 181 -9.78 19.19 24.18
C LEU A 181 -10.78 19.81 23.19
N PHE A 182 -12.08 19.62 23.42
CA PHE A 182 -13.11 20.07 22.49
C PHE A 182 -13.23 21.59 22.47
N SER A 183 -13.18 22.23 23.64
CA SER A 183 -13.16 23.69 23.76
C SER A 183 -11.90 24.28 23.12
N ALA A 184 -10.75 23.62 23.30
CA ALA A 184 -9.51 24.06 22.66
C ALA A 184 -9.57 23.97 21.12
N LEU A 185 -10.20 22.92 20.59
CA LEU A 185 -10.44 22.76 19.15
C LEU A 185 -11.38 23.82 18.60
N GLU A 186 -12.50 24.10 19.28
CA GLU A 186 -13.48 25.09 18.86
C GLU A 186 -12.87 26.50 18.80
N ILE A 187 -12.10 26.89 19.82
CA ILE A 187 -11.39 28.18 19.85
C ILE A 187 -10.35 28.27 18.73
N PHE A 188 -9.70 27.15 18.40
CA PHE A 188 -8.72 27.11 17.32
C PHE A 188 -9.37 27.23 15.94
N GLU A 189 -10.49 26.55 15.71
CA GLU A 189 -11.26 26.66 14.48
C GLU A 189 -11.77 28.09 14.24
N ALA A 190 -12.16 28.78 15.31
CA ALA A 190 -12.55 30.19 15.26
C ALA A 190 -11.35 31.17 15.19
N SER A 191 -10.11 30.69 15.26
CA SER A 191 -8.92 31.55 15.31
C SER A 191 -8.48 32.02 13.91
N ALA A 192 -7.79 33.16 13.86
CA ALA A 192 -7.18 33.66 12.61
C ALA A 192 -6.09 32.72 12.05
N ASP A 193 -5.52 31.85 12.90
CA ASP A 193 -4.47 30.90 12.53
C ASP A 193 -5.03 29.65 11.83
N TYR A 194 -6.36 29.45 11.83
CA TYR A 194 -7.00 28.28 11.24
C TYR A 194 -6.73 28.14 9.74
N GLU A 195 -6.76 29.23 8.98
CA GLU A 195 -6.47 29.23 7.54
C GLU A 195 -5.01 28.82 7.26
N ALA A 196 -4.06 29.30 8.06
CA ALA A 196 -2.66 28.90 7.95
C ALA A 196 -2.47 27.42 8.29
N PHE A 197 -3.20 26.93 9.30
CA PHE A 197 -3.24 25.51 9.65
C PHE A 197 -3.82 24.66 8.53
N LEU A 198 -4.93 25.06 7.89
CA LEU A 198 -5.52 24.33 6.76
C LEU A 198 -4.53 24.14 5.61
N ILE A 199 -3.74 25.17 5.30
CA ILE A 199 -2.69 25.09 4.28
C ILE A 199 -1.63 24.06 4.70
N PHE A 200 -1.15 24.14 5.93
CA PHE A 200 -0.14 23.23 6.46
C PHE A 200 -0.63 21.77 6.54
N ASP A 201 -1.86 21.56 7.02
CA ASP A 201 -2.57 20.28 7.06
C ASP A 201 -2.67 19.68 5.66
N THR A 202 -3.03 20.49 4.66
CA THR A 202 -3.11 20.05 3.26
C THR A 202 -1.76 19.53 2.77
N PHE A 203 -0.66 20.23 3.07
CA PHE A 203 0.69 19.78 2.68
C PHE A 203 1.08 18.45 3.34
N ILE A 204 0.78 18.28 4.63
CA ILE A 204 1.03 17.02 5.34
C ILE A 204 0.20 15.89 4.72
N CYS A 205 -1.09 16.12 4.49
CA CYS A 205 -1.99 15.16 3.88
C CYS A 205 -1.53 14.74 2.48
N VAL A 206 -1.09 15.68 1.64
CA VAL A 206 -0.47 15.40 0.34
C VAL A 206 0.77 14.52 0.51
N GLY A 207 1.65 14.85 1.46
CA GLY A 207 2.85 14.05 1.76
C GLY A 207 2.51 12.61 2.18
N ILE A 208 1.49 12.44 3.03
CA ILE A 208 0.99 11.12 3.45
C ILE A 208 0.48 10.32 2.25
N ILE A 209 -0.31 10.93 1.37
CA ILE A 209 -0.85 10.27 0.17
C ILE A 209 0.29 9.84 -0.75
N LEU A 210 1.21 10.73 -1.09
CA LEU A 210 2.35 10.42 -1.95
C LEU A 210 3.21 9.29 -1.35
N TYR A 211 3.45 9.32 -0.04
CA TYR A 211 4.20 8.26 0.64
C TYR A 211 3.45 6.91 0.62
N GLY A 212 2.14 6.92 0.88
CA GLY A 212 1.31 5.73 0.85
C GLY A 212 1.27 5.07 -0.53
N PHE A 213 1.25 5.87 -1.60
CA PHE A 213 1.16 5.42 -2.99
C PHE A 213 2.51 5.31 -3.72
N ARG A 214 3.65 5.53 -3.05
CA ARG A 214 4.99 5.55 -3.68
C ARG A 214 5.39 4.32 -4.51
N PHE A 215 4.69 3.19 -4.33
CA PHE A 215 4.94 1.95 -5.05
C PHE A 215 3.91 1.68 -6.16
N CYS A 216 2.87 2.50 -6.26
CA CYS A 216 1.86 2.45 -7.32
C CYS A 216 2.35 3.09 -8.63
N SER A 217 3.26 4.06 -8.52
CA SER A 217 3.85 4.78 -9.66
C SER A 217 5.10 4.12 -10.24
N LYS A 218 5.61 3.05 -9.62
CA LYS A 218 6.81 2.36 -10.10
C LYS A 218 6.44 1.42 -11.24
N GLU A 219 7.13 1.57 -12.38
CA GLU A 219 6.98 0.66 -13.50
C GLU A 219 7.34 -0.77 -13.11
N LEU A 220 6.46 -1.69 -13.46
CA LEU A 220 6.74 -3.12 -13.37
C LEU A 220 7.53 -3.51 -14.63
N LYS A 221 8.85 -3.33 -14.59
CA LYS A 221 9.77 -3.93 -15.56
C LYS A 221 9.77 -5.45 -15.44
#